data_AF-A0A917ENR7-F1
#
_entry.id   AF-A0A917ENR7-F1
#
_cell.length_a   1.000
_cell.length_b   1.000
_cell.length_c   1.000
_cell.angle_alpha   90.00
_cell.angle_beta   90.00
_cell.angle_gamma   90.00
#
_symmetry.space_group_name_H-M   'P 1'
#
loop_
_entity.id
_entity.type
_entity.pdbx_description
1 polymer ?
#
loop_
_entity_poly.entity_id
_entity_poly.type
_entity_poly.pdbx_seq_one_letter_code
_entity_poly.pdbx_strand_id
1 'polypeptide(L)'
;MTIRKKWGLLSLLILLVIGIIGCTEKANENTSTPKEENTSSIDKKKDEKDKATIETEIKEMLKVHEDAYNKEDIDTYMSTMSQSSALLEQTKQMTQLLFDSFDVQVEFTDIKITTSTEASATVEIIQKTVSKKPNPDFQDNITTATHFLVKEDNKWRISASTLKKITDLKGNPIQQKT
;
A
#
# COMPACT_ATOMS: atom_id res chain seq x y z
N MET A 1 -11.72 -1.26 -52.87
CA MET A 1 -12.93 -2.11 -53.02
C MET A 1 -13.86 -1.83 -51.86
N THR A 2 -14.83 -0.93 -52.08
CA THR A 2 -15.81 -0.48 -51.08
C THR A 2 -17.08 -1.29 -51.24
N ILE A 3 -17.48 -2.04 -50.21
CA ILE A 3 -18.80 -2.68 -50.16
C ILE A 3 -19.54 -2.13 -48.94
N ARG A 4 -20.49 -1.25 -49.25
CA ARG A 4 -21.62 -0.87 -48.41
C ARG A 4 -22.65 -2.00 -48.45
N LYS A 5 -23.32 -2.29 -47.32
CA LYS A 5 -24.79 -2.21 -47.20
C LYS A 5 -25.24 -2.52 -45.75
N LYS A 6 -26.06 -1.60 -45.24
CA LYS A 6 -26.88 -1.69 -44.02
C LYS A 6 -28.01 -2.70 -44.24
N TRP A 7 -28.68 -3.14 -43.14
CA TRP A 7 -30.10 -3.51 -42.93
C TRP A 7 -30.12 -4.27 -41.57
N GLY A 8 -31.00 -4.09 -40.58
CA GLY A 8 -32.19 -3.26 -40.39
C GLY A 8 -32.61 -3.35 -38.91
N LEU A 9 -33.35 -2.34 -38.47
CA LEU A 9 -34.14 -2.28 -37.23
C LEU A 9 -35.10 -3.48 -37.10
N LEU A 10 -35.48 -3.88 -35.88
CA LEU A 10 -36.84 -3.71 -35.31
C LEU A 10 -37.16 -4.68 -34.13
N SER A 11 -37.66 -4.11 -33.03
CA SER A 11 -38.54 -4.67 -31.97
C SER A 11 -38.04 -5.83 -31.10
N LEU A 12 -38.32 -5.91 -29.79
CA LEU A 12 -39.62 -5.70 -29.14
C LEU A 12 -39.45 -5.37 -27.64
N LEU A 13 -40.25 -4.41 -27.15
CA LEU A 13 -40.59 -4.19 -25.74
C LEU A 13 -41.09 -5.47 -25.06
N ILE A 14 -40.65 -5.72 -23.82
CA ILE A 14 -41.46 -6.41 -22.80
C ILE A 14 -41.43 -5.54 -21.54
N LEU A 15 -42.56 -4.90 -21.26
CA LEU A 15 -42.88 -4.18 -20.03
C LEU A 15 -43.75 -5.10 -19.14
N LEU A 16 -43.55 -4.91 -17.82
CA LEU A 16 -44.52 -5.05 -16.73
C LEU A 16 -44.94 -6.46 -16.26
N VAL A 17 -44.55 -6.80 -15.01
CA VAL A 17 -45.53 -7.01 -13.93
C VAL A 17 -44.98 -6.43 -12.61
N ILE A 18 -45.83 -5.63 -11.98
CA ILE A 18 -45.74 -4.94 -10.69
C ILE A 18 -45.95 -5.93 -9.53
N GLY A 19 -45.21 -5.75 -8.42
CA GLY A 19 -45.53 -6.32 -7.12
C GLY A 19 -45.25 -5.32 -6.01
N ILE A 20 -46.21 -4.44 -5.73
CA ILE A 20 -46.26 -3.57 -4.55
C ILE A 20 -47.02 -4.32 -3.46
N ILE A 21 -46.37 -4.58 -2.34
CA ILE A 21 -47.00 -4.77 -1.02
C ILE A 21 -46.23 -3.77 -0.15
N GLY A 22 -46.79 -2.67 0.33
CA GLY A 22 -48.09 -2.53 0.97
C GLY A 22 -47.80 -2.04 2.39
N CYS A 23 -48.04 -0.76 2.63
CA CYS A 23 -47.74 -0.02 3.86
C CYS A 23 -48.28 -0.67 5.13
N THR A 24 -47.59 -0.45 6.24
CA THR A 24 -48.27 -0.17 7.51
C THR A 24 -47.42 0.80 8.34
N GLU A 25 -47.95 2.01 8.49
CA GLU A 25 -47.49 3.06 9.40
C GLU A 25 -48.59 3.21 10.45
N LYS A 26 -48.24 3.03 11.72
CA LYS A 26 -49.05 3.45 12.88
C LYS A 26 -48.07 4.01 13.91
N ALA A 27 -48.08 5.33 14.05
CA ALA A 27 -47.51 6.02 15.19
C ALA A 27 -48.19 5.58 16.49
N ASN A 28 -47.42 5.31 17.55
CA ASN A 28 -47.84 5.53 18.93
C ASN A 28 -46.62 5.75 19.83
N GLU A 29 -46.75 6.75 20.69
CA GLU A 29 -45.77 7.36 21.59
C GLU A 29 -45.89 6.74 22.98
N ASN A 30 -44.90 5.96 23.45
CA ASN A 30 -44.71 5.76 24.91
C ASN A 30 -43.32 5.19 25.22
N THR A 31 -42.49 6.02 25.85
CA THR A 31 -41.30 5.66 26.61
C THR A 31 -41.61 4.65 27.71
N SER A 32 -40.85 3.55 27.79
CA SER A 32 -40.37 2.90 29.03
C SER A 32 -39.34 1.81 28.68
N THR A 33 -38.10 1.98 29.12
CA THR A 33 -37.02 0.96 29.15
C THR A 33 -37.39 -0.22 30.05
N PRO A 34 -36.91 -1.45 29.74
CA PRO A 34 -35.83 -2.03 30.58
C PRO A 34 -34.62 -2.63 29.81
N LYS A 35 -33.51 -2.74 30.56
CA LYS A 35 -32.11 -3.13 30.26
C LYS A 35 -31.86 -4.49 29.57
N GLU A 36 -30.63 -4.54 29.00
CA GLU A 36 -29.65 -5.64 28.76
C GLU A 36 -29.32 -5.76 27.26
N GLU A 37 -28.10 -5.99 26.78
CA GLU A 37 -26.72 -5.92 27.28
C GLU A 37 -25.84 -6.09 26.02
N ASN A 38 -24.74 -5.33 25.93
CA ASN A 38 -23.46 -5.78 25.38
C ASN A 38 -23.36 -6.32 23.92
N THR A 39 -23.40 -5.44 22.90
CA THR A 39 -22.88 -5.75 21.54
C THR A 39 -21.83 -4.77 21.02
N SER A 40 -21.60 -3.63 21.69
CA SER A 40 -20.68 -2.60 21.18
C SER A 40 -19.19 -2.87 21.45
N SER A 41 -18.86 -3.77 22.39
CA SER A 41 -17.48 -4.03 22.81
C SER A 41 -16.77 -5.13 22.02
N ILE A 42 -17.52 -5.94 21.25
CA ILE A 42 -16.94 -7.07 20.48
C ILE A 42 -16.37 -6.57 19.15
N ASP A 43 -17.09 -5.71 18.43
CA ASP A 43 -16.64 -5.19 17.12
C ASP A 43 -15.41 -4.29 17.24
N LYS A 44 -15.38 -3.35 18.21
CA LYS A 44 -14.21 -2.49 18.43
C LYS A 44 -12.94 -3.26 18.80
N LYS A 45 -13.08 -4.32 19.59
CA LYS A 45 -11.95 -5.13 20.05
C LYS A 45 -11.41 -6.05 18.96
N LYS A 46 -12.27 -6.42 18.00
CA LYS A 46 -11.88 -7.15 16.80
C LYS A 46 -11.15 -6.23 15.81
N ASP A 47 -11.71 -5.05 15.53
CA ASP A 47 -11.12 -4.07 14.62
C ASP A 47 -9.72 -3.60 15.08
N GLU A 48 -9.55 -3.36 16.39
CA GLU A 48 -8.23 -3.01 16.96
C GLU A 48 -7.22 -4.15 16.88
N LYS A 49 -7.67 -5.39 17.11
CA LYS A 49 -6.80 -6.59 17.02
C LYS A 49 -6.38 -6.86 15.59
N ASP A 50 -7.29 -6.72 14.64
CA ASP A 50 -7.03 -6.95 13.21
C ASP A 50 -6.09 -5.87 12.69
N LYS A 51 -6.29 -4.61 13.08
CA LYS A 51 -5.35 -3.53 12.78
C LYS A 51 -3.96 -3.79 13.36
N ALA A 52 -3.84 -4.14 14.64
CA ALA A 52 -2.55 -4.43 15.27
C ALA A 52 -1.82 -5.61 14.59
N THR A 53 -2.57 -6.61 14.13
CA THR A 53 -2.03 -7.74 13.36
C THR A 53 -1.48 -7.27 12.02
N ILE A 54 -2.26 -6.51 11.25
CA ILE A 54 -1.83 -5.94 9.97
C ILE A 54 -0.58 -5.06 10.15
N GLU A 55 -0.54 -4.23 11.20
CA GLU A 55 0.62 -3.39 11.47
C GLU A 55 1.89 -4.20 11.74
N THR A 56 1.75 -5.35 12.41
CA THR A 56 2.86 -6.26 12.69
C THR A 56 3.36 -6.92 11.41
N GLU A 57 2.46 -7.48 10.61
CA GLU A 57 2.79 -8.11 9.32
C GLU A 57 3.51 -7.14 8.37
N ILE A 58 3.06 -5.89 8.30
CA ILE A 58 3.66 -4.85 7.46
C ILE A 58 5.08 -4.52 7.94
N LYS A 59 5.29 -4.35 9.26
CA LYS A 59 6.60 -4.05 9.82
C LYS A 59 7.59 -5.20 9.58
N GLU A 60 7.15 -6.44 9.72
CA GLU A 60 7.95 -7.63 9.40
C GLU A 60 8.34 -7.67 7.92
N MET A 61 7.40 -7.40 7.02
CA MET A 61 7.68 -7.33 5.58
C MET A 61 8.70 -6.23 5.25
N LEU A 62 8.55 -5.03 5.85
CA LEU A 62 9.50 -3.93 5.66
C LEU A 62 10.88 -4.28 6.21
N LYS A 63 10.96 -5.05 7.31
CA LYS A 63 12.24 -5.55 7.82
C LYS A 63 12.91 -6.52 6.85
N VAL A 64 12.14 -7.43 6.24
CA VAL A 64 12.64 -8.32 5.19
C VAL A 64 13.16 -7.52 3.99
N HIS A 65 12.44 -6.47 3.58
CA HIS A 65 12.86 -5.58 2.50
C HIS A 65 14.19 -4.88 2.80
N GLU A 66 14.31 -4.27 3.99
CA GLU A 66 15.53 -3.63 4.48
C GLU A 66 16.70 -4.62 4.56
N ASP A 67 16.47 -5.81 5.13
CA ASP A 67 17.49 -6.85 5.27
C ASP A 67 17.97 -7.38 3.92
N ALA A 68 17.06 -7.56 2.96
CA ALA A 68 17.41 -7.97 1.62
C ALA A 68 18.27 -6.92 0.92
N TYR A 69 17.92 -5.64 1.07
CA TYR A 69 18.74 -4.54 0.54
C TYR A 69 20.15 -4.55 1.15
N ASN A 70 20.24 -4.64 2.49
CA ASN A 70 21.52 -4.62 3.21
C ASN A 70 22.43 -5.82 2.94
N LYS A 71 21.83 -6.96 2.57
CA LYS A 71 22.54 -8.18 2.18
C LYS A 71 22.80 -8.27 0.67
N GLU A 72 22.39 -7.26 -0.09
CA GLU A 72 22.45 -7.24 -1.55
C GLU A 72 21.74 -8.45 -2.20
N ASP A 73 20.70 -8.97 -1.52
CA ASP A 73 19.89 -10.10 -1.97
C ASP A 73 18.77 -9.60 -2.89
N ILE A 74 19.09 -9.50 -4.18
CA ILE A 74 18.17 -8.98 -5.19
C ILE A 74 16.90 -9.81 -5.32
N ASP A 75 16.97 -11.13 -5.14
CA ASP A 75 15.82 -12.01 -5.32
C ASP A 75 14.83 -11.83 -4.16
N THR A 76 15.33 -11.81 -2.91
CA THR A 76 14.48 -11.51 -1.75
C THR A 76 13.95 -10.08 -1.83
N TYR A 77 14.78 -9.11 -2.24
CA TYR A 77 14.36 -7.71 -2.39
C TYR A 77 13.19 -7.60 -3.37
N MET A 78 13.32 -8.18 -4.57
CA MET A 78 12.24 -8.17 -5.56
C MET A 78 11.01 -8.98 -5.12
N SER A 79 11.19 -9.98 -4.26
CA SER A 79 10.07 -10.72 -3.67
C SER A 79 9.21 -9.90 -2.70
N THR A 80 9.72 -8.77 -2.20
CA THR A 80 8.94 -7.82 -1.39
C THR A 80 8.21 -6.76 -2.22
N MET A 81 8.44 -6.75 -3.54
CA MET A 81 7.77 -5.86 -4.48
C MET A 81 6.54 -6.53 -5.09
N SER A 82 5.53 -5.72 -5.43
CA SER A 82 4.32 -6.18 -6.10
C SER A 82 4.65 -6.71 -7.49
N GLN A 83 4.19 -7.92 -7.80
CA GLN A 83 4.47 -8.54 -9.10
C GLN A 83 3.67 -7.91 -10.24
N SER A 84 2.63 -7.14 -9.89
CA SER A 84 1.83 -6.36 -10.84
C SER A 84 2.40 -4.96 -11.12
N SER A 85 3.49 -4.57 -10.46
CA SER A 85 4.10 -3.25 -10.69
C SER A 85 4.73 -3.14 -12.07
N ALA A 86 4.32 -2.12 -12.83
CA ALA A 86 4.89 -1.83 -14.15
C ALA A 86 6.39 -1.44 -14.10
N LEU A 87 6.88 -1.07 -12.92
CA LEU A 87 8.28 -0.66 -12.71
C LEU A 87 9.16 -1.79 -12.18
N LEU A 88 8.63 -3.01 -11.97
CA LEU A 88 9.34 -4.11 -11.31
C LEU A 88 10.71 -4.40 -11.92
N GLU A 89 10.77 -4.60 -13.25
CA GLU A 89 12.03 -4.88 -13.95
C GLU A 89 13.00 -3.71 -13.90
N GLN A 90 12.50 -2.48 -14.04
CA GLN A 90 13.33 -1.29 -13.91
C GLN A 90 13.90 -1.17 -12.50
N THR A 91 13.09 -1.44 -11.47
CA THR A 91 13.55 -1.46 -10.08
C THR A 91 14.63 -2.51 -9.88
N LYS A 92 14.46 -3.73 -10.41
CA LYS A 92 15.49 -4.77 -10.33
C LYS A 92 16.82 -4.31 -10.91
N GLN A 93 16.80 -3.75 -12.11
CA GLN A 93 18.00 -3.27 -12.80
C GLN A 93 18.68 -2.13 -12.04
N MET A 94 17.91 -1.14 -11.57
CA MET A 94 18.45 0.00 -10.83
C MET A 94 19.02 -0.42 -9.46
N THR A 95 18.34 -1.32 -8.75
CA THR A 95 18.82 -1.84 -7.47
C THR A 95 20.08 -2.68 -7.67
N GLN A 96 20.14 -3.54 -8.69
CA GLN A 96 21.34 -4.31 -9.01
C GLN A 96 22.52 -3.39 -9.33
N LEU A 97 22.30 -2.35 -10.15
CA LEU A 97 23.34 -1.37 -10.45
C LEU A 97 23.85 -0.66 -9.18
N LEU A 98 22.96 -0.37 -8.22
CA LEU A 98 23.37 0.21 -6.94
C LEU A 98 24.22 -0.76 -6.13
N PHE A 99 23.84 -2.04 -6.03
CA PHE A 99 24.64 -3.06 -5.34
C PHE A 99 26.01 -3.24 -5.98
N ASP A 100 26.09 -3.24 -7.31
CA ASP A 100 27.35 -3.40 -8.03
C ASP A 100 28.27 -2.17 -7.90
N SER A 101 27.69 -0.98 -7.68
CA SER A 101 28.42 0.29 -7.68
C SER A 101 28.78 0.81 -6.28
N PHE A 102 27.99 0.47 -5.25
CA PHE A 102 28.11 1.06 -3.93
C PHE A 102 27.92 0.05 -2.81
N ASP A 103 28.85 0.05 -1.84
CA ASP A 103 28.71 -0.69 -0.59
C ASP A 103 27.96 0.20 0.43
N VAL A 104 26.63 0.18 0.36
CA VAL A 104 25.75 1.00 1.20
C VAL A 104 24.87 0.14 2.11
N GLN A 105 24.31 0.75 3.14
CA GLN A 105 23.28 0.16 3.99
C GLN A 105 22.12 1.13 4.18
N VAL A 106 20.95 0.57 4.37
CA VAL A 106 19.68 1.23 4.62
C VAL A 106 19.17 0.89 6.02
N GLU A 107 18.58 1.88 6.68
CA GLU A 107 17.85 1.74 7.94
C GLU A 107 16.50 2.44 7.82
N PHE A 108 15.41 1.75 8.15
CA PHE A 108 14.07 2.32 8.24
C PHE A 108 13.75 2.71 9.68
N THR A 109 13.45 4.00 9.89
CA THR A 109 12.99 4.56 11.15
C THR A 109 11.65 5.26 10.97
N ASP A 110 10.99 5.59 12.09
CA ASP A 110 9.72 6.33 12.10
C ASP A 110 8.63 5.74 11.20
N ILE A 111 8.52 4.40 11.18
CA ILE A 111 7.51 3.67 10.39
C ILE A 111 6.11 4.00 10.92
N LYS A 112 5.33 4.73 10.13
CA LYS A 112 3.98 5.17 10.44
C LYS A 112 2.99 4.64 9.41
N ILE A 113 2.12 3.75 9.83
CA ILE A 113 1.04 3.23 8.99
C ILE A 113 -0.12 4.21 9.05
N THR A 114 -0.32 4.95 7.96
CA THR A 114 -1.29 6.06 7.89
C THR A 114 -2.67 5.57 7.50
N THR A 115 -2.75 4.53 6.67
CA THR A 115 -3.96 3.81 6.34
C THR A 115 -3.67 2.31 6.22
N SER A 116 -4.63 1.48 6.64
CA SER A 116 -4.56 0.03 6.45
C SER A 116 -5.96 -0.56 6.32
N THR A 117 -6.05 -1.56 5.46
CA THR A 117 -7.19 -2.48 5.28
C THR A 117 -6.63 -3.90 5.20
N GLU A 118 -7.48 -4.90 5.00
CA GLU A 118 -7.01 -6.28 4.76
C GLU A 118 -6.23 -6.44 3.45
N ALA A 119 -6.40 -5.54 2.47
CA ALA A 119 -5.86 -5.68 1.11
C ALA A 119 -4.79 -4.64 0.74
N SER A 120 -4.77 -3.49 1.42
CA SER A 120 -3.86 -2.39 1.09
C SER A 120 -3.47 -1.58 2.32
N ALA A 121 -2.31 -0.92 2.25
CA ALA A 121 -1.85 -0.01 3.29
C ALA A 121 -0.98 1.12 2.71
N THR A 122 -0.91 2.23 3.44
CA THR A 122 -0.01 3.34 3.15
C THR A 122 0.91 3.57 4.34
N VAL A 123 2.21 3.57 4.10
CA VAL A 123 3.23 3.66 5.15
C VAL A 123 4.16 4.83 4.87
N GLU A 124 4.29 5.74 5.83
CA GLU A 124 5.34 6.75 5.83
C GLU A 124 6.55 6.22 6.58
N ILE A 125 7.74 6.42 6.02
CA ILE A 125 9.00 6.01 6.64
C ILE A 125 10.06 7.11 6.52
N ILE A 126 11.02 7.08 7.42
CA ILE A 126 12.32 7.72 7.23
C ILE A 126 13.33 6.62 6.88
N GLN A 127 13.94 6.74 5.71
CA GLN A 127 15.00 5.87 5.23
C GLN A 127 16.33 6.60 5.35
N LYS A 128 17.26 6.05 6.13
CA LYS A 128 18.65 6.51 6.16
C LYS A 128 19.49 5.59 5.30
N THR A 129 20.22 6.15 4.34
CA THR A 129 21.14 5.39 3.47
C THR A 129 22.56 5.91 3.69
N VAL A 130 23.46 5.04 4.10
CA VAL A 130 24.86 5.39 4.36
C VAL A 130 25.82 4.43 3.68
N SER A 131 26.94 4.94 3.19
CA SER A 131 28.03 4.11 2.71
C SER A 131 28.69 3.39 3.89
N LYS A 132 28.95 2.07 3.78
CA LYS A 132 29.61 1.29 4.83
C LYS A 132 31.07 1.71 5.03
N LYS A 133 31.67 2.35 4.01
CA LYS A 133 33.01 2.95 4.02
C LYS A 133 32.97 4.34 3.36
N PRO A 134 33.85 5.29 3.71
CA PRO A 134 33.90 6.58 3.03
C PRO A 134 34.00 6.42 1.51
N ASN A 135 33.02 6.95 0.78
CA ASN A 135 32.96 6.92 -0.68
C ASN A 135 32.61 8.33 -1.18
N PRO A 136 33.50 9.02 -1.92
CA PRO A 136 33.25 10.38 -2.40
C PRO A 136 32.14 10.46 -3.46
N ASP A 137 31.83 9.34 -4.12
CA ASP A 137 30.83 9.26 -5.18
C ASP A 137 29.43 8.95 -4.64
N PHE A 138 29.31 8.64 -3.34
CA PHE A 138 28.03 8.43 -2.66
C PHE A 138 27.79 9.48 -1.58
N GLN A 139 26.68 10.20 -1.70
CA GLN A 139 26.24 11.13 -0.66
C GLN A 139 25.25 10.44 0.29
N ASP A 140 25.71 10.17 1.52
CA ASP A 140 24.85 9.71 2.61
C ASP A 140 23.64 10.62 2.76
N ASN A 141 22.46 10.01 2.89
CA ASN A 141 21.21 10.73 2.86
C ASN A 141 20.15 10.19 3.81
N ILE A 142 19.19 11.07 4.11
CA ILE A 142 17.95 10.77 4.79
C ILE A 142 16.82 11.07 3.83
N THR A 143 16.00 10.07 3.56
CA THR A 143 14.88 10.13 2.64
C THR A 143 13.58 9.93 3.43
N THR A 144 12.65 10.89 3.33
CA THR A 144 11.26 10.68 3.76
C THR A 144 10.48 10.12 2.58
N ALA A 145 9.91 8.93 2.74
CA ALA A 145 9.19 8.24 1.69
C ALA A 145 7.78 7.85 2.13
N THR A 146 6.90 7.62 1.16
CA THR A 146 5.61 6.97 1.35
C THR A 146 5.56 5.73 0.47
N HIS A 147 5.42 4.57 1.11
CA HIS A 147 5.21 3.30 0.45
C HIS A 147 3.72 3.00 0.37
N PHE A 148 3.29 2.56 -0.81
CA PHE A 148 1.97 2.02 -1.05
C PHE A 148 2.10 0.50 -1.10
N LEU A 149 1.33 -0.19 -0.27
CA LEU A 149 1.40 -1.63 -0.11
C LEU A 149 0.10 -2.27 -0.56
N VAL A 150 0.24 -3.45 -1.15
CA VAL A 150 -0.86 -4.34 -1.53
C VAL A 150 -0.60 -5.72 -0.96
N LYS A 151 -1.66 -6.46 -0.64
CA LYS A 151 -1.58 -7.86 -0.24
C LYS A 151 -1.83 -8.73 -1.48
N GLU A 152 -0.79 -9.42 -1.96
CA GLU A 152 -0.84 -10.37 -3.08
C GLU A 152 -0.47 -11.76 -2.55
N ASP A 153 -1.29 -12.77 -2.83
CA ASP A 153 -1.09 -14.15 -2.35
C ASP A 153 -0.87 -14.23 -0.83
N ASN A 154 -1.68 -13.49 -0.07
CA ASN A 154 -1.59 -13.32 1.39
C ASN A 154 -0.27 -12.73 1.91
N LYS A 155 0.56 -12.12 1.04
CA LYS A 155 1.81 -11.46 1.41
C LYS A 155 1.74 -9.97 1.11
N TRP A 156 2.17 -9.15 2.06
CA TRP A 156 2.34 -7.72 1.83
C TRP A 156 3.49 -7.47 0.87
N ARG A 157 3.30 -6.52 -0.05
CA ARG A 157 4.29 -6.12 -1.04
C ARG A 157 4.22 -4.63 -1.31
N ILE A 158 5.36 -4.01 -1.57
CA ILE A 158 5.44 -2.61 -1.98
C ILE A 158 5.04 -2.52 -3.46
N SER A 159 3.94 -1.82 -3.77
CA SER A 159 3.51 -1.60 -5.16
C SER A 159 4.14 -0.37 -5.78
N ALA A 160 4.28 0.68 -4.97
CA ALA A 160 4.86 1.94 -5.38
C ALA A 160 5.46 2.68 -4.18
N SER A 161 6.34 3.62 -4.48
CA SER A 161 6.91 4.54 -3.50
C SER A 161 6.92 5.95 -4.05
N THR A 162 6.68 6.94 -3.19
CA THR A 162 6.90 8.35 -3.51
C THR A 162 7.90 8.95 -2.53
N LEU A 163 8.86 9.69 -3.07
CA LEU A 163 9.85 10.40 -2.26
C LEU A 163 9.28 11.79 -1.94
N LYS A 164 9.21 12.12 -0.66
CA LYS A 164 8.71 13.42 -0.19
C LYS A 164 9.86 14.42 0.02
N LYS A 165 10.97 13.95 0.56
CA LYS A 165 12.12 14.78 0.93
C LYS A 165 13.39 13.94 0.92
N ILE A 166 14.49 14.52 0.46
CA ILE A 166 15.83 13.94 0.54
C ILE A 166 16.78 15.01 1.08
N THR A 167 17.54 14.68 2.12
CA THR A 167 18.57 15.54 2.69
C THR A 167 19.86 14.78 2.91
N ASP A 168 20.96 15.49 3.06
CA ASP A 168 22.16 14.92 3.68
C ASP A 168 21.91 14.62 5.17
N LEU A 169 22.91 14.04 5.84
CA LEU A 169 22.84 13.74 7.27
C LEU A 169 22.76 14.98 8.18
N LYS A 170 23.00 16.18 7.64
CA LYS A 170 22.89 17.47 8.35
C LYS A 170 21.54 18.15 8.11
N GLY A 171 20.66 17.56 7.29
CA GLY A 171 19.34 18.11 6.96
C GLY A 171 19.33 19.09 5.78
N ASN A 172 20.45 19.25 5.06
CA ASN A 172 20.50 20.09 3.87
C ASN A 172 19.84 19.35 2.70
N PRO A 173 18.96 19.99 1.90
CA PRO A 173 18.36 19.35 0.73
C PRO A 173 19.41 18.86 -0.28
N ILE A 174 19.25 17.63 -0.75
CA ILE A 174 20.02 17.12 -1.90
C ILE A 174 19.19 17.42 -3.15
N GLN A 175 19.72 18.25 -4.06
CA GLN A 175 19.02 18.55 -5.31
C GLN A 175 19.00 17.30 -6.19
N GLN A 176 17.80 16.85 -6.55
CA GLN A 176 17.65 15.89 -7.63
C GLN A 176 17.95 16.63 -8.94
N LYS A 177 19.16 16.45 -9.47
CA LYS A 177 19.43 16.82 -10.86
C LYS A 177 18.54 15.93 -11.73
N THR A 178 17.55 16.55 -12.36
CA THR A 178 16.70 15.94 -13.38
C THR A 178 17.40 15.94 -14.72
#